data_AF-A0A1Z5RQG7-F1
#
_entry.id   AF-A0A1Z5RQG7-F1
#
_cell.length_a   1.000
_cell.length_b   1.000
_cell.length_c   1.000
_cell.angle_alpha   90.00
_cell.angle_beta   90.00
_cell.angle_gamma   90.00
#
_symmetry.space_group_name_H-M   'P 1'
#
loop_
_entity.id
_entity.type
_entity.pdbx_description
1 polymer ?
#
loop_
_entity_poly.entity_id
_entity_poly.type
_entity_poly.pdbx_seq_one_letter_code
_entity_poly.pdbx_strand_id
1 'polypeptide(L)'
;MNQEDDAEETALPSSWYEVLSVLHMMAMLRLSQANSLLLPKTSLEGYHAKVSEDNKRASVEIFLKASGFLECAIQHVLPRISPENRKGLPVDLSEGVLKAICMQALGQAIDVQLGLAIDSPKATLAVKRRLACEMVKCWQQAHESMADLPLIDSWGEKHRLFVMWKYIEAKAAAYYYHGLILDEGNTEKSHRMAVAALQSAEEFLKESKDAAEAFHAAPPVSRQWQCIHIPKPACMWIDEVSP
;
A
#
# COMPACT_ATOMS: atom_id res chain seq x y z
N MET A 1 16.82 -8.54 12.79
CA MET A 1 16.82 -9.17 14.13
C MET A 1 15.40 -9.64 14.28
N ASN A 2 15.14 -10.92 14.06
CA ASN A 2 13.78 -11.46 14.17
C ASN A 2 13.35 -11.28 15.62
N GLN A 3 12.25 -10.58 15.84
CA GLN A 3 11.64 -10.47 17.16
C GLN A 3 10.99 -11.83 17.45
N GLU A 4 11.34 -12.44 18.57
CA GLU A 4 10.69 -13.66 19.05
C GLU A 4 9.25 -13.30 19.43
N ASP A 5 8.29 -14.06 18.89
CA ASP A 5 6.88 -13.94 19.25
C ASP A 5 6.65 -14.78 20.51
N ASP A 6 6.43 -14.10 21.64
CA ASP A 6 6.11 -14.74 22.93
C ASP A 6 4.64 -15.21 23.00
N ALA A 7 3.83 -14.99 21.95
CA ALA A 7 2.44 -15.38 21.92
C ALA A 7 2.26 -16.90 21.72
N GLU A 8 1.34 -17.48 22.50
CA GLU A 8 0.94 -18.88 22.39
C GLU A 8 0.41 -19.20 20.98
N GLU A 9 0.91 -20.28 20.35
CA GLU A 9 0.39 -20.75 19.06
C GLU A 9 -1.12 -20.97 19.16
N THR A 10 -1.90 -20.27 18.32
CA THR A 10 -3.35 -20.42 18.32
C THR A 10 -3.74 -21.76 17.70
N ALA A 11 -4.11 -22.71 18.55
CA ALA A 11 -4.62 -24.02 18.14
C ALA A 11 -6.16 -24.02 18.06
N LEU A 12 -6.70 -23.99 16.84
CA LEU A 12 -8.13 -24.15 16.58
C LEU A 12 -8.40 -25.46 15.83
N PRO A 13 -9.27 -26.36 16.32
CA PRO A 13 -9.58 -27.63 15.66
C PRO A 13 -10.54 -27.43 14.46
N SER A 14 -10.07 -26.73 13.43
CA SER A 14 -10.86 -26.35 12.25
C SER A 14 -10.04 -26.47 10.98
N SER A 15 -10.46 -27.34 10.05
CA SER A 15 -9.81 -27.44 8.73
C SER A 15 -9.96 -26.15 7.91
N TRP A 16 -11.02 -25.38 8.13
CA TRP A 16 -11.19 -24.07 7.49
C TRP A 16 -10.24 -23.01 8.05
N TYR A 17 -9.84 -23.13 9.31
CA TYR A 17 -8.79 -22.28 9.89
C TYR A 17 -7.45 -22.56 9.21
N GLU A 18 -7.09 -23.82 9.03
CA GLU A 18 -5.87 -24.20 8.31
C GLU A 18 -5.84 -23.62 6.88
N VAL A 19 -6.95 -23.75 6.15
CA VAL A 19 -7.07 -23.19 4.79
C VAL A 19 -6.95 -21.66 4.81
N LEU A 20 -7.54 -20.99 5.81
CA LEU A 20 -7.42 -19.54 5.99
C LEU A 20 -5.96 -19.12 6.22
N SER A 21 -5.27 -19.82 7.12
CA SER A 21 -3.86 -19.57 7.45
C SER A 21 -2.94 -19.78 6.24
N VAL A 22 -3.17 -20.84 5.45
CA VAL A 22 -2.42 -21.08 4.21
C VAL A 22 -2.64 -19.95 3.19
N LEU A 23 -3.89 -19.52 2.96
CA LEU A 23 -4.17 -18.43 2.03
C LEU A 23 -3.55 -17.10 2.48
N HIS A 24 -3.61 -16.79 3.77
CA HIS A 24 -2.96 -15.63 4.35
C HIS A 24 -1.43 -15.69 4.14
N MET A 25 -0.79 -16.82 4.46
CA MET A 25 0.65 -17.01 4.25
C MET A 25 1.05 -16.88 2.78
N MET A 26 0.27 -17.45 1.85
CA MET A 26 0.50 -17.29 0.42
C MET A 26 0.43 -15.83 0.00
N ALA A 27 -0.50 -15.05 0.53
CA ALA A 27 -0.59 -13.62 0.25
C ALA A 27 0.63 -12.86 0.78
N MET A 28 1.03 -13.11 2.04
CA MET A 28 2.20 -12.47 2.66
C MET A 28 3.50 -12.78 1.91
N LEU A 29 3.67 -14.03 1.47
CA LEU A 29 4.81 -14.43 0.64
C LEU A 29 4.84 -13.67 -0.69
N ARG A 30 3.67 -13.48 -1.33
CA ARG A 30 3.58 -12.71 -2.58
C ARG A 30 3.87 -11.23 -2.35
N LEU A 31 3.38 -10.63 -1.28
CA LEU A 31 3.71 -9.25 -0.92
C LEU A 31 5.22 -9.07 -0.74
N SER A 32 5.87 -9.95 0.00
CA SER A 32 7.33 -9.95 0.18
C SER A 32 8.08 -10.11 -1.15
N GLN A 33 7.63 -11.02 -2.01
CA GLN A 33 8.22 -11.23 -3.34
C GLN A 33 8.09 -9.99 -4.23
N ALA A 34 6.92 -9.33 -4.25
CA ALA A 34 6.69 -8.13 -5.02
C ALA A 34 7.58 -6.98 -4.54
N ASN A 35 7.66 -6.77 -3.22
CA ASN A 35 8.54 -5.76 -2.62
C ASN A 35 10.01 -6.00 -3.00
N SER A 36 10.48 -7.25 -2.95
CA SER A 36 11.87 -7.61 -3.31
C SER A 36 12.24 -7.26 -4.76
N LEU A 37 11.29 -7.36 -5.70
CA LEU A 37 11.51 -6.97 -7.11
C LEU A 37 11.63 -5.45 -7.29
N LEU A 38 11.01 -4.72 -6.38
CA LEU A 38 10.94 -3.26 -6.36
C LEU A 38 12.12 -2.61 -5.63
N LEU A 39 13.06 -3.39 -5.09
CA LEU A 39 14.27 -2.86 -4.51
C LEU A 39 15.31 -2.51 -5.59
N PRO A 40 15.92 -1.32 -5.53
CA PRO A 40 17.12 -1.02 -6.30
C PRO A 40 18.23 -2.03 -5.97
N LYS A 41 18.75 -2.72 -6.99
CA LYS A 41 19.92 -3.59 -6.80
C LYS A 41 21.18 -2.73 -6.74
N THR A 42 21.97 -2.84 -5.68
CA THR A 42 23.30 -2.21 -5.63
C THR A 42 24.19 -2.82 -6.71
N SER A 43 24.55 -2.02 -7.71
CA SER A 43 25.63 -2.38 -8.63
C SER A 43 26.97 -2.13 -7.94
N LEU A 44 27.99 -2.93 -8.26
CA LEU A 44 29.35 -2.79 -7.71
C LEU A 44 30.02 -1.46 -8.09
N GLU A 45 29.43 -0.67 -8.99
CA GLU A 45 30.00 0.53 -9.61
C GLU A 45 29.45 1.86 -9.05
N GLY A 46 28.74 1.85 -7.92
CA GLY A 46 28.36 3.09 -7.22
C GLY A 46 27.25 3.91 -7.89
N TYR A 47 26.71 3.47 -9.03
CA TYR A 47 25.45 3.97 -9.56
C TYR A 47 24.29 3.17 -8.96
N HIS A 48 23.39 3.86 -8.26
CA HIS A 48 22.11 3.28 -7.82
C HIS A 48 21.32 2.77 -9.03
N ALA A 49 21.12 1.46 -9.15
CA ALA A 49 20.39 0.90 -10.28
C ALA A 49 18.88 1.16 -10.11
N LYS A 50 18.28 1.89 -11.05
CA LYS A 50 16.82 2.05 -11.14
C LYS A 50 16.16 0.68 -11.32
N VAL A 51 15.04 0.44 -10.63
CA VAL A 51 14.22 -0.78 -10.80
C VAL A 51 13.79 -0.90 -12.27
N SER A 52 13.96 -2.09 -12.86
CA SER A 52 13.60 -2.31 -14.26
C SER A 52 12.08 -2.26 -14.47
N GLU A 53 11.66 -1.83 -15.66
CA GLU A 53 10.25 -1.84 -16.06
C GLU A 53 9.64 -3.24 -16.02
N ASP A 54 10.40 -4.28 -16.35
CA ASP A 54 9.95 -5.68 -16.27
C ASP A 54 9.71 -6.12 -14.82
N ASN A 55 10.57 -5.71 -13.89
CA ASN A 55 10.36 -5.97 -12.45
C ASN A 55 9.10 -5.26 -11.94
N LYS A 56 8.88 -4.00 -12.33
CA LYS A 56 7.65 -3.26 -11.99
C LYS A 56 6.41 -3.97 -12.54
N ARG A 57 6.41 -4.42 -13.80
CA ARG A 57 5.26 -5.16 -14.37
C ARG A 57 5.03 -6.49 -13.66
N ALA A 58 6.10 -7.24 -13.38
CA ALA A 58 6.01 -8.48 -12.64
C ALA A 58 5.48 -8.28 -11.21
N SER A 59 5.90 -7.21 -10.52
CA SER A 59 5.40 -6.92 -9.18
C SER A 59 3.91 -6.61 -9.17
N VAL A 60 3.37 -5.92 -10.20
CA VAL A 60 1.92 -5.70 -10.35
C VAL A 60 1.18 -7.04 -10.36
N GLU A 61 1.60 -8.00 -11.20
CA GLU A 61 0.95 -9.31 -11.27
C GLU A 61 1.02 -10.07 -9.94
N ILE A 62 2.13 -9.94 -9.21
CA ILE A 62 2.33 -10.60 -7.91
C ILE A 62 1.43 -9.97 -6.84
N PHE A 63 1.30 -8.64 -6.80
CA PHE A 63 0.38 -7.95 -5.91
C PHE A 63 -1.08 -8.35 -6.18
N LEU A 64 -1.48 -8.45 -7.45
CA LEU A 64 -2.83 -8.91 -7.82
C LEU A 64 -3.08 -10.36 -7.36
N LYS A 65 -2.07 -11.24 -7.45
CA LYS A 65 -2.17 -12.60 -6.90
C LYS A 65 -2.32 -12.60 -5.37
N ALA A 66 -1.60 -11.74 -4.66
CA ALA A 66 -1.73 -11.60 -3.21
C ALA A 66 -3.15 -11.18 -2.81
N SER A 67 -3.69 -10.15 -3.48
CA SER A 67 -5.07 -9.71 -3.30
C SER A 67 -6.07 -10.85 -3.58
N GLY A 68 -5.89 -11.60 -4.67
CA GLY A 68 -6.77 -12.72 -5.01
C GLY A 68 -6.80 -13.85 -3.96
N PHE A 69 -5.67 -14.15 -3.30
CA PHE A 69 -5.67 -15.11 -2.18
C PHE A 69 -6.48 -14.61 -1.00
N LEU A 70 -6.35 -13.33 -0.63
CA LEU A 70 -7.08 -12.73 0.47
C LEU A 70 -8.56 -12.57 0.16
N GLU A 71 -8.91 -12.20 -1.07
CA GLU A 71 -10.30 -12.14 -1.53
C GLU A 71 -10.96 -13.52 -1.43
N CYS A 72 -10.29 -14.58 -1.89
CA CYS A 72 -10.76 -15.95 -1.73
C CYS A 72 -10.95 -16.34 -0.25
N ALA A 73 -9.99 -15.96 0.60
CA ALA A 73 -10.08 -16.20 2.04
C ALA A 73 -11.32 -15.51 2.65
N ILE A 74 -11.56 -14.26 2.31
CA ILE A 74 -12.68 -13.45 2.83
C ILE A 74 -14.02 -13.94 2.29
N GLN A 75 -14.14 -14.23 1.00
CA GLN A 75 -15.41 -14.54 0.37
C GLN A 75 -15.81 -16.02 0.49
N HIS A 76 -14.85 -16.93 0.62
CA HIS A 76 -15.12 -18.37 0.49
C HIS A 76 -14.67 -19.21 1.68
N VAL A 77 -13.71 -18.74 2.48
CA VAL A 77 -13.18 -19.51 3.62
C VAL A 77 -13.74 -19.00 4.94
N LEU A 78 -13.61 -17.70 5.23
CA LEU A 78 -14.14 -17.09 6.44
C LEU A 78 -15.63 -17.43 6.68
N PRO A 79 -16.53 -17.38 5.69
CA PRO A 79 -17.94 -17.74 5.87
C PRO A 79 -18.18 -19.18 6.31
N ARG A 80 -17.22 -20.09 6.10
CA ARG A 80 -17.32 -21.51 6.46
C ARG A 80 -16.81 -21.82 7.87
N ILE A 81 -16.10 -20.89 8.49
CA ILE A 81 -15.73 -20.96 9.91
C ILE A 81 -16.96 -20.58 10.73
N SER A 82 -17.29 -21.34 11.78
CA SER A 82 -18.44 -21.00 12.64
C SER A 82 -18.25 -19.64 13.32
N PRO A 83 -19.32 -18.88 13.62
CA PRO A 83 -19.21 -17.60 14.31
C PRO A 83 -18.46 -17.67 15.64
N GLU A 84 -18.60 -18.78 16.38
CA GLU A 84 -17.90 -19.04 17.63
C GLU A 84 -16.39 -19.15 17.40
N ASN A 85 -15.97 -19.92 16.39
CA ASN A 85 -14.56 -20.10 16.07
C ASN A 85 -13.94 -18.83 15.47
N ARG A 86 -14.73 -17.99 14.76
CA ARG A 86 -14.25 -16.69 14.25
C ARG A 86 -13.84 -15.72 15.37
N LYS A 87 -14.50 -15.77 16.52
CA LYS A 87 -14.15 -14.94 17.69
C LYS A 87 -12.82 -15.36 18.32
N GLY A 88 -12.41 -16.61 18.12
CA GLY A 88 -11.13 -17.14 18.58
C GLY A 88 -10.01 -17.04 17.56
N LEU A 89 -10.25 -16.40 16.40
CA LEU A 89 -9.19 -16.21 15.40
C LEU A 89 -8.13 -15.25 15.94
N PRO A 90 -6.85 -15.50 15.60
CA PRO A 90 -5.79 -14.51 15.74
C PRO A 90 -6.17 -13.16 15.12
N VAL A 91 -5.66 -12.06 15.67
CA VAL A 91 -6.00 -10.70 15.23
C VAL A 91 -5.62 -10.45 13.77
N ASP A 92 -4.50 -11.02 13.32
CA ASP A 92 -3.99 -10.96 11.94
C ASP A 92 -4.90 -11.70 10.94
N LEU A 93 -5.67 -12.69 11.41
CA LEU A 93 -6.66 -13.43 10.63
C LEU A 93 -8.09 -12.89 10.80
N SER A 94 -8.27 -11.78 11.51
CA SER A 94 -9.57 -11.11 11.59
C SER A 94 -10.00 -10.59 10.21
N GLU A 95 -11.31 -10.59 9.96
CA GLU A 95 -11.86 -10.18 8.66
C GLU A 95 -11.45 -8.75 8.27
N GLY A 96 -11.36 -7.83 9.25
CA GLY A 96 -10.91 -6.46 9.03
C GLY A 96 -9.46 -6.38 8.57
N VAL A 97 -8.55 -7.12 9.22
CA VAL A 97 -7.13 -7.16 8.81
C VAL A 97 -6.97 -7.78 7.43
N LEU A 98 -7.65 -8.90 7.15
CA LEU A 98 -7.59 -9.54 5.84
C LEU A 98 -8.08 -8.61 4.72
N LYS A 99 -9.18 -7.88 4.95
CA LYS A 99 -9.68 -6.86 4.01
C LYS A 99 -8.67 -5.73 3.81
N ALA A 100 -8.06 -5.25 4.89
CA ALA A 100 -7.06 -4.20 4.84
C ALA A 100 -5.83 -4.62 4.02
N ILE A 101 -5.28 -5.80 4.25
CA ILE A 101 -4.15 -6.34 3.49
C ILE A 101 -4.53 -6.58 2.03
N CYS A 102 -5.76 -7.05 1.76
CA CYS A 102 -6.26 -7.24 0.40
C CYS A 102 -6.28 -5.93 -0.38
N MET A 103 -6.81 -4.88 0.25
CA MET A 103 -6.86 -3.54 -0.33
C MET A 103 -5.48 -2.88 -0.42
N GLN A 104 -4.58 -3.14 0.53
CA GLN A 104 -3.17 -2.74 0.45
C GLN A 104 -2.51 -3.32 -0.80
N ALA A 105 -2.67 -4.63 -1.05
CA ALA A 105 -2.08 -5.28 -2.21
C ALA A 105 -2.57 -4.63 -3.53
N LEU A 106 -3.87 -4.34 -3.64
CA LEU A 106 -4.43 -3.61 -4.78
C LEU A 106 -3.88 -2.18 -4.88
N GLY A 107 -3.82 -1.46 -3.76
CA GLY A 107 -3.27 -0.11 -3.70
C GLY A 107 -1.82 -0.05 -4.19
N GLN A 108 -0.98 -0.99 -3.77
CA GLN A 108 0.42 -1.11 -4.21
C GLN A 108 0.52 -1.50 -5.69
N ALA A 109 -0.36 -2.37 -6.20
CA ALA A 109 -0.41 -2.71 -7.62
C ALA A 109 -0.74 -1.48 -8.49
N ILE A 110 -1.66 -0.62 -8.02
CA ILE A 110 -2.06 0.61 -8.72
C ILE A 110 -0.96 1.66 -8.63
N ASP A 111 -0.30 1.80 -7.48
CA ASP A 111 0.83 2.70 -7.28
C ASP A 111 1.95 2.41 -8.31
N VAL A 112 2.31 1.12 -8.45
CA VAL A 112 3.30 0.70 -9.45
C VAL A 112 2.84 1.03 -10.88
N GLN A 113 1.56 0.79 -11.20
CA GLN A 113 0.99 1.14 -12.51
C GLN A 113 0.98 2.66 -12.77
N LEU A 114 0.70 3.47 -11.76
CA LEU A 114 0.77 4.92 -11.86
C LEU A 114 2.20 5.36 -12.17
N GLY A 115 3.17 4.79 -11.47
CA GLY A 115 4.57 4.98 -11.74
C GLY A 115 5.02 4.63 -13.16
N LEU A 116 4.55 3.48 -13.69
CA LEU A 116 4.74 3.09 -15.09
C LEU A 116 4.10 4.10 -16.06
N ALA A 117 2.92 4.62 -15.71
CA ALA A 117 2.23 5.64 -16.51
C ALA A 117 2.98 6.98 -16.47
N ILE A 118 3.59 7.37 -15.35
CA ILE A 118 4.41 8.59 -15.25
C ILE A 118 5.58 8.55 -16.22
N ASP A 119 6.31 7.43 -16.25
CA ASP A 119 7.47 7.21 -17.10
C ASP A 119 7.09 7.02 -18.59
N SER A 120 5.80 6.84 -18.91
CA SER A 120 5.32 6.61 -20.27
C SER A 120 4.88 7.90 -20.98
N PRO A 121 5.48 8.27 -22.13
CA PRO A 121 5.05 9.43 -22.91
C PRO A 121 3.67 9.24 -23.55
N LYS A 122 3.16 8.00 -23.59
CA LYS A 122 1.84 7.68 -24.16
C LYS A 122 0.70 7.83 -23.16
N ALA A 123 1.00 7.91 -21.86
CA ALA A 123 -0.02 7.99 -20.82
C ALA A 123 -0.47 9.45 -20.61
N THR A 124 -1.74 9.72 -20.88
CA THR A 124 -2.33 11.05 -20.68
C THR A 124 -2.48 11.39 -19.20
N LEU A 125 -2.64 12.67 -18.88
CA LEU A 125 -2.95 13.11 -17.51
C LEU A 125 -4.25 12.47 -16.98
N ALA A 126 -5.24 12.27 -17.85
CA ALA A 126 -6.49 11.59 -17.49
C ALA A 126 -6.25 10.14 -17.00
N VAL A 127 -5.33 9.41 -17.64
CA VAL A 127 -4.95 8.06 -17.19
C VAL A 127 -4.28 8.11 -15.81
N LYS A 128 -3.34 9.02 -15.61
CA LYS A 128 -2.63 9.20 -14.33
C LYS A 128 -3.59 9.59 -13.20
N ARG A 129 -4.49 10.53 -13.45
CA ARG A 129 -5.55 10.92 -12.50
C ARG A 129 -6.45 9.73 -12.16
N ARG A 130 -6.89 8.96 -13.15
CA ARG A 130 -7.76 7.80 -12.91
C ARG A 130 -7.06 6.78 -11.99
N LEU A 131 -5.80 6.44 -12.27
CA LEU A 131 -5.03 5.52 -11.42
C LEU A 131 -4.89 6.07 -10.00
N ALA A 132 -4.56 7.35 -9.83
CA ALA A 132 -4.49 7.97 -8.50
C ALA A 132 -5.84 7.93 -7.76
N CYS A 133 -6.96 8.18 -8.45
CA CYS A 133 -8.30 8.07 -7.84
C CYS A 133 -8.67 6.62 -7.45
N GLU A 134 -8.30 5.62 -8.26
CA GLU A 134 -8.51 4.22 -7.87
C GLU A 134 -7.63 3.84 -6.68
N MET A 135 -6.40 4.35 -6.61
CA MET A 135 -5.51 4.19 -5.46
C MET A 135 -6.13 4.77 -4.17
N VAL A 136 -6.72 5.97 -4.24
CA VAL A 136 -7.47 6.57 -3.12
C VAL A 136 -8.57 5.64 -2.61
N LYS A 137 -9.37 5.05 -3.51
CA LYS A 137 -10.45 4.13 -3.12
C LYS A 137 -9.94 2.87 -2.44
N CYS A 138 -8.84 2.29 -2.92
CA CYS A 138 -8.24 1.10 -2.30
C CYS A 138 -7.76 1.42 -0.88
N TRP A 139 -6.97 2.48 -0.71
CA TRP A 139 -6.44 2.83 0.61
C TRP A 139 -7.50 3.32 1.59
N GLN A 140 -8.55 3.98 1.10
CA GLN A 140 -9.71 4.32 1.92
C GLN A 140 -10.38 3.05 2.46
N GLN A 141 -10.67 2.07 1.60
CA GLN A 141 -11.27 0.80 2.02
C GLN A 141 -10.36 0.02 2.98
N ALA A 142 -9.03 0.07 2.77
CA ALA A 142 -8.07 -0.49 3.71
C ALA A 142 -8.16 0.17 5.09
N HIS A 143 -8.21 1.51 5.12
CA HIS A 143 -8.31 2.29 6.35
C HIS A 143 -9.61 2.00 7.11
N GLU A 144 -10.76 2.02 6.40
CA GLU A 144 -12.08 1.73 6.97
C GLU A 144 -12.18 0.31 7.52
N SER A 145 -11.50 -0.66 6.88
CA SER A 145 -11.48 -2.05 7.34
C SER A 145 -10.77 -2.26 8.69
N MET A 146 -9.97 -1.28 9.13
CA MET A 146 -9.21 -1.33 10.38
C MET A 146 -9.72 -0.37 11.46
N ALA A 147 -10.71 0.48 11.16
CA ALA A 147 -11.10 1.59 12.04
C ALA A 147 -11.59 1.15 13.43
N ASP A 148 -12.25 -0.01 13.50
CA ASP A 148 -12.88 -0.54 14.73
C ASP A 148 -12.09 -1.70 15.37
N LEU A 149 -10.88 -1.99 14.89
CA LEU A 149 -10.09 -3.11 15.40
C LEU A 149 -9.33 -2.72 16.68
N PRO A 150 -9.37 -3.55 17.74
CA PRO A 150 -8.48 -3.38 18.87
C PRO A 150 -7.07 -3.78 18.41
N LEU A 151 -6.26 -2.80 18.02
CA LEU A 151 -4.85 -3.00 17.68
C LEU A 151 -4.06 -3.09 18.99
N ILE A 152 -3.94 -4.30 19.52
CA ILE A 152 -3.32 -4.57 20.83
C ILE A 152 -1.79 -4.67 20.69
N ASP A 153 -1.29 -4.96 19.49
CA ASP A 153 0.14 -5.12 19.20
C ASP A 153 0.71 -3.98 18.34
N SER A 154 2.05 -3.87 18.38
CA SER A 154 2.78 -2.84 17.63
C SER A 154 2.71 -3.02 16.11
N TRP A 155 2.49 -4.23 15.62
CA TRP A 155 2.42 -4.52 14.18
C TRP A 155 1.14 -3.99 13.56
N GLY A 156 0.00 -4.20 14.22
CA GLY A 156 -1.30 -3.68 13.81
C GLY A 156 -1.30 -2.16 13.76
N GLU A 157 -0.76 -1.50 14.79
CA GLU A 157 -0.64 -0.05 14.82
C GLU A 157 0.28 0.48 13.72
N LYS A 158 1.41 -0.21 13.48
CA LYS A 158 2.31 0.15 12.39
C LYS A 158 1.66 -0.01 11.02
N HIS A 159 0.90 -1.07 10.80
CA HIS A 159 0.13 -1.26 9.55
C HIS A 159 -0.92 -0.15 9.37
N ARG A 160 -1.58 0.28 10.45
CA ARG A 160 -2.52 1.42 10.41
C ARG A 160 -1.85 2.71 9.97
N LEU A 161 -0.66 3.01 10.49
CA LEU A 161 0.13 4.17 10.09
C LEU A 161 0.54 4.08 8.61
N PHE A 162 0.95 2.91 8.14
CA PHE A 162 1.27 2.68 6.72
C PHE A 162 0.07 2.97 5.81
N VAL A 163 -1.09 2.39 6.12
CA VAL A 163 -2.32 2.59 5.33
C VAL A 163 -2.75 4.05 5.32
N MET A 164 -2.68 4.74 6.47
CA MET A 164 -3.01 6.16 6.56
C MET A 164 -2.05 7.00 5.71
N TRP A 165 -0.75 6.76 5.82
CA TRP A 165 0.25 7.47 5.02
C TRP A 165 -0.01 7.30 3.52
N LYS A 166 -0.18 6.06 3.05
CA LYS A 166 -0.43 5.78 1.61
C LYS A 166 -1.79 6.31 1.14
N TYR A 167 -2.79 6.35 2.01
CA TYR A 167 -4.08 6.99 1.71
C TYR A 167 -3.92 8.50 1.45
N ILE A 168 -3.18 9.19 2.32
CA ILE A 168 -2.93 10.63 2.18
C ILE A 168 -2.07 10.91 0.94
N GLU A 169 -1.05 10.09 0.68
CA GLU A 169 -0.22 10.19 -0.52
C GLU A 169 -1.06 10.05 -1.80
N ALA A 170 -2.00 9.09 -1.83
CA ALA A 170 -2.91 8.89 -2.95
C ALA A 170 -3.82 10.10 -3.19
N LYS A 171 -4.31 10.75 -2.11
CA LYS A 171 -5.08 12.00 -2.23
C LYS A 171 -4.23 13.09 -2.88
N ALA A 172 -2.98 13.26 -2.44
CA ALA A 172 -2.07 14.24 -3.02
C ALA A 172 -1.89 14.02 -4.53
N ALA A 173 -1.62 12.77 -4.95
CA ALA A 173 -1.48 12.41 -6.36
C ALA A 173 -2.77 12.69 -7.17
N ALA A 174 -3.94 12.36 -6.63
CA ALA A 174 -5.21 12.57 -7.31
C ALA A 174 -5.51 14.05 -7.53
N TYR A 175 -5.29 14.89 -6.52
CA TYR A 175 -5.45 16.35 -6.62
C TYR A 175 -4.41 16.97 -7.56
N TYR A 176 -3.16 16.48 -7.54
CA TYR A 176 -2.11 16.96 -8.42
C TYR A 176 -2.48 16.77 -9.90
N TYR A 177 -2.81 15.55 -10.32
CA TYR A 177 -3.20 15.30 -11.71
C TYR A 177 -4.53 15.98 -12.06
N HIS A 178 -5.43 16.18 -11.10
CA HIS A 178 -6.64 16.96 -11.34
C HIS A 178 -6.31 18.43 -11.64
N GLY A 179 -5.41 19.03 -10.87
CA GLY A 179 -4.93 20.39 -11.08
C GLY A 179 -4.28 20.56 -12.46
N LEU A 180 -3.41 19.63 -12.86
CA LEU A 180 -2.79 19.66 -14.19
C LEU A 180 -3.82 19.60 -15.33
N ILE A 181 -4.84 18.74 -15.23
CA ILE A 181 -5.90 18.66 -16.24
C ILE A 181 -6.72 19.95 -16.31
N LEU A 182 -7.00 20.57 -15.15
CA LEU A 182 -7.73 21.84 -15.11
C LEU A 182 -6.93 22.98 -15.74
N ASP A 183 -5.61 22.96 -15.60
CA ASP A 183 -4.72 23.98 -16.15
C ASP A 183 -4.61 23.93 -17.68
N GLU A 184 -4.89 22.77 -18.30
CA GLU A 184 -5.02 22.65 -19.76
C GLU A 184 -6.27 23.38 -20.31
N GLY A 185 -7.20 23.82 -19.44
CA GLY A 185 -8.41 24.54 -19.85
C GLY A 185 -8.15 26.02 -20.15
N ASN A 186 -8.79 26.56 -21.19
CA ASN A 186 -8.58 27.94 -21.69
C ASN A 186 -9.37 29.04 -20.95
N THR A 187 -9.85 28.80 -19.73
CA THR A 187 -10.70 29.77 -19.03
C THR A 187 -10.06 30.23 -17.72
N GLU A 188 -10.27 31.49 -17.35
CA GLU A 188 -9.80 32.00 -16.06
C GLU A 188 -10.37 31.17 -14.88
N LYS A 189 -11.60 30.67 -15.03
CA LYS A 189 -12.23 29.76 -14.05
C LYS A 189 -11.47 28.44 -13.94
N SER A 190 -11.06 27.83 -15.04
CA SER A 190 -10.32 26.56 -15.02
C SER A 190 -8.94 26.73 -14.38
N HIS A 191 -8.22 27.82 -14.67
CA HIS A 191 -6.95 28.12 -14.00
C HIS A 191 -7.12 28.37 -12.49
N ARG A 192 -8.16 29.11 -12.06
CA ARG A 192 -8.45 29.28 -10.63
C ARG A 192 -8.73 27.96 -9.93
N MET A 193 -9.47 27.06 -10.57
CA MET A 193 -9.72 25.71 -10.05
C MET A 193 -8.43 24.86 -10.03
N ALA A 194 -7.56 24.99 -11.03
CA ALA A 194 -6.28 24.31 -11.08
C ALA A 194 -5.39 24.71 -9.89
N VAL A 195 -5.28 26.01 -9.61
CA VAL A 195 -4.52 26.52 -8.45
C VAL A 195 -5.06 25.94 -7.14
N ALA A 196 -6.38 25.95 -6.93
CA ALA A 196 -6.98 25.38 -5.72
C ALA A 196 -6.69 23.88 -5.58
N ALA A 197 -6.79 23.11 -6.68
CA ALA A 197 -6.48 21.68 -6.66
C ALA A 197 -5.00 21.41 -6.37
N LEU A 198 -4.09 22.20 -6.93
CA LEU A 198 -2.64 22.07 -6.67
C LEU A 198 -2.28 22.46 -5.23
N GLN A 199 -2.95 23.46 -4.65
CA GLN A 199 -2.80 23.80 -3.22
C GLN A 199 -3.24 22.64 -2.33
N SER A 200 -4.40 22.03 -2.59
CA SER A 200 -4.82 20.82 -1.85
C SER A 200 -3.85 19.65 -2.02
N ALA A 201 -3.28 19.47 -3.21
CA ALA A 201 -2.26 18.45 -3.44
C ALA A 201 -1.00 18.68 -2.60
N GLU A 202 -0.55 19.93 -2.49
CA GLU A 202 0.60 20.31 -1.67
C GLU A 202 0.35 20.10 -0.17
N GLU A 203 -0.85 20.46 0.31
CA GLU A 203 -1.26 20.23 1.71
C GLU A 203 -1.26 18.73 2.04
N PHE A 204 -1.89 17.89 1.21
CA PHE A 204 -1.86 16.44 1.40
C PHE A 204 -0.45 15.87 1.27
N LEU A 205 0.39 16.40 0.40
CA LEU A 205 1.78 15.94 0.29
C LEU A 205 2.58 16.24 1.57
N LYS A 206 2.32 17.37 2.23
CA LYS A 206 2.93 17.69 3.52
C LYS A 206 2.44 16.74 4.61
N GLU A 207 1.12 16.57 4.73
CA GLU A 207 0.49 15.65 5.69
C GLU A 207 0.98 14.20 5.49
N SER A 208 1.15 13.78 4.24
CA SER A 208 1.68 12.46 3.89
C SER A 208 3.09 12.24 4.41
N LYS A 209 3.96 13.26 4.35
CA LYS A 209 5.33 13.16 4.89
C LYS A 209 5.34 13.03 6.41
N ASP A 210 4.50 13.82 7.09
CA ASP A 210 4.35 13.72 8.55
C ASP A 210 3.85 12.32 8.95
N ALA A 211 2.91 11.74 8.18
CA ALA A 211 2.43 10.37 8.38
C ALA A 211 3.50 9.31 8.09
N ALA A 212 4.35 9.52 7.07
CA ALA A 212 5.49 8.65 6.78
C ALA A 212 6.49 8.63 7.93
N GLU A 213 6.85 9.81 8.46
CA GLU A 213 7.75 9.93 9.61
C GLU A 213 7.19 9.18 10.83
N ALA A 214 5.89 9.31 11.10
CA ALA A 214 5.22 8.57 12.17
C ALA A 214 5.30 7.04 11.95
N PHE A 215 5.04 6.57 10.72
CA PHE A 215 5.17 5.15 10.37
C PHE A 215 6.60 4.62 10.58
N HIS A 216 7.62 5.37 10.15
CA HIS A 216 9.01 4.97 10.29
C HIS A 216 9.50 4.96 11.75
N ALA A 217 8.98 5.88 12.57
CA ALA A 217 9.29 5.97 13.98
C ALA A 217 8.56 4.89 14.83
N ALA A 218 7.46 4.34 14.33
CA ALA A 218 6.68 3.35 15.05
C ALA A 218 7.41 1.99 15.13
N PRO A 219 7.34 1.30 16.29
CA PRO A 219 7.81 -0.07 16.41
C PRO A 219 6.91 -1.03 15.59
N PRO A 220 7.46 -2.14 15.09
CA PRO A 220 8.89 -2.45 15.02
C PRO A 220 9.63 -1.46 14.10
N VAL A 221 10.80 -0.95 14.49
CA VAL A 221 11.46 0.14 13.72
C VAL A 221 11.88 -0.35 12.34
N SER A 222 11.43 0.33 11.27
CA SER A 222 11.95 0.09 9.92
C SER A 222 13.36 0.64 9.80
N ARG A 223 14.26 -0.05 9.07
CA ARG A 223 15.60 0.50 8.79
C ARG A 223 15.45 1.78 7.95
N GLN A 224 16.04 2.89 8.43
CA GLN A 224 16.07 4.16 7.68
C GLN A 224 17.02 4.04 6.48
N TRP A 225 16.54 4.40 5.28
CA TRP A 225 17.42 4.76 4.17
C TRP A 225 17.74 6.26 4.26
N GLN A 226 19.03 6.61 4.15
CA GLN A 226 19.46 7.99 3.99
C GLN A 226 18.89 8.51 2.66
N CYS A 227 18.03 9.52 2.72
CA CYS A 227 17.55 10.27 1.56
C CYS A 227 18.73 10.89 0.80
N ILE A 228 19.34 10.15 -0.12
CA ILE A 228 20.27 10.70 -1.10
C ILE A 228 19.42 11.57 -2.04
N HIS A 229 19.77 12.85 -2.14
CA HIS A 229 19.03 13.88 -2.87
C HIS A 229 18.57 13.42 -4.26
N ILE A 230 17.27 13.18 -4.42
CA ILE A 230 16.59 13.05 -5.71
C ILE A 230 15.95 14.41 -6.05
N PRO A 231 16.16 14.97 -7.26
CA PRO A 231 15.53 16.22 -7.64
C PRO A 231 14.00 16.05 -7.69
N LYS A 232 13.25 16.98 -7.08
CA LYS A 232 11.80 17.14 -7.25
C LYS A 232 11.46 17.19 -8.75
N PRO A 233 10.42 16.50 -9.30
CA PRO A 233 9.20 15.98 -8.67
C PRO A 233 9.00 14.48 -8.96
N ALA A 234 9.47 13.58 -8.10
CA ALA A 234 9.28 12.13 -8.26
C ALA A 234 9.45 11.36 -6.93
N CYS A 235 9.03 11.95 -5.81
CA CYS A 235 9.05 11.26 -4.51
C CYS A 235 7.80 10.38 -4.39
N MET A 236 7.81 9.19 -4.98
CA MET A 236 6.84 8.11 -4.69
C MET A 236 7.48 6.78 -5.08
N TRP A 237 8.34 6.19 -4.25
CA TRP A 237 8.76 4.78 -4.43
C TRP A 237 9.31 4.15 -3.13
N ILE A 238 8.55 3.17 -2.66
CA ILE A 238 8.92 1.94 -1.91
C ILE A 238 9.74 2.12 -0.63
N ASP A 239 9.05 1.97 0.51
CA ASP A 239 9.68 1.72 1.81
C ASP A 239 9.48 0.26 2.23
N GLU A 240 10.58 -0.36 2.65
CA GLU A 240 10.68 -1.80 2.92
C GLU A 240 10.32 -2.13 4.38
N VAL A 241 9.58 -3.23 4.54
CA VAL A 241 9.69 -4.14 5.68
C VAL A 241 10.33 -5.41 5.12
N SER A 242 11.54 -5.75 5.56
CA SER A 242 12.29 -6.97 5.20
C SER A 242 13.07 -7.49 6.41
N PRO A 243 13.37 -8.81 6.48
CA PRO A 243 13.52 -9.61 7.71
C PRO A 243 14.64 -9.20 8.69
#